data_AF-A0A2G6GM27-F1
#
_entry.id   AF-A0A2G6GM27-F1
#
_cell.length_a   1.000
_cell.length_b   1.000
_cell.length_c   1.000
_cell.angle_alpha   90.00
_cell.angle_beta   90.00
_cell.angle_gamma   90.00
#
_symmetry.space_group_name_H-M   'P 1'
#
loop_
_entity.id
_entity.type
_entity.pdbx_description
1 polymer ?
#
loop_
_entity_poly.entity_id
_entity_poly.type
_entity_poly.pdbx_seq_one_letter_code
_entity_poly.pdbx_strand_id
1 'polypeptide(L)'
;MRVSLLLPVGITIVVWLAGLGAFLLLPEQFYGIVTLLVGVGLLIFLAIWTRNANKRTRRWAVILAVPALIGIAFGMVYGRSTYAMLGVGITIGLLVLQRAIDTPISFRFARRQFSVGNTEEALDLVTRSIQARPDFWPSYQLRALIYLTLLDFPRAERDAQEAIQRNPKAHPAYNTLGQIFLAQNRFAEAEAVYDQALDLDPNLALYYYHLGLAQYRQEKYAEAIDALASATQATLPLLEYDLQAYYFLARCLEAAGEDRLAAQANEEMAKFGDGLYLLKQQLENQPDYPHLARMLADVGEIEKRLPQKVLTNDG
;
A
#
# COMPACT_ATOMS: atom_id res chain seq x y z
N MET A 1 17.22 6.21 -3.59
CA MET A 1 17.28 5.37 -4.82
C MET A 1 18.67 5.22 -5.48
N ARG A 2 19.70 6.06 -5.21
CA ARG A 2 20.97 6.05 -5.99
C ARG A 2 22.05 5.02 -5.61
N VAL A 3 21.88 4.22 -4.55
CA VAL A 3 22.90 3.23 -4.10
C VAL A 3 22.69 1.83 -4.70
N SER A 4 21.55 1.55 -5.35
CA SER A 4 21.18 0.17 -5.73
C SER A 4 21.90 -0.38 -6.98
N LEU A 5 22.41 0.47 -7.87
CA LEU A 5 23.03 0.03 -9.13
C LEU A 5 24.56 -0.09 -9.06
N LEU A 6 25.24 0.70 -8.22
CA LEU A 6 26.70 0.68 -8.10
C LEU A 6 27.22 -0.63 -7.50
N LEU A 7 26.46 -1.21 -6.58
CA LEU A 7 26.86 -2.41 -5.85
C LEU A 7 26.84 -3.69 -6.73
N PRO A 8 25.77 -4.01 -7.50
CA PRO A 8 25.81 -5.13 -8.43
C PRO A 8 26.89 -4.94 -9.50
N VAL A 9 27.07 -3.72 -10.02
CA VAL A 9 28.14 -3.41 -10.99
C VAL A 9 29.53 -3.67 -10.40
N GLY A 10 29.78 -3.26 -9.16
CA GLY A 10 31.05 -3.52 -8.46
C GLY A 10 31.32 -5.01 -8.27
N ILE A 11 30.31 -5.80 -7.86
CA ILE A 11 30.42 -7.25 -7.73
C ILE A 11 30.73 -7.89 -9.09
N THR A 12 30.06 -7.45 -10.15
CA THR A 12 30.30 -7.94 -11.52
C THR A 12 31.72 -7.64 -11.97
N ILE A 13 32.25 -6.44 -11.75
CA ILE A 13 33.63 -6.06 -12.11
C ILE A 13 34.65 -6.97 -11.40
N VAL A 14 34.47 -7.22 -10.09
CA VAL A 14 35.37 -8.10 -9.32
C VAL A 14 35.35 -9.53 -9.86
N VAL A 15 34.17 -10.05 -10.21
CA VAL A 15 34.02 -11.39 -10.80
C VAL A 15 34.72 -11.49 -12.15
N TRP A 16 34.60 -10.48 -13.02
CA TRP A 16 35.28 -10.48 -14.33
C TRP A 16 36.80 -10.34 -14.22
N LEU A 17 37.31 -9.51 -13.32
CA LEU A 17 38.76 -9.38 -13.09
C LEU A 17 39.36 -10.68 -12.54
N ALA A 18 38.68 -11.32 -11.58
CA ALA A 18 39.10 -12.61 -11.04
C ALA A 18 38.99 -13.74 -12.09
N GLY A 19 37.95 -13.70 -12.92
CA GLY A 19 37.79 -14.60 -14.07
C GLY A 19 38.91 -14.46 -15.09
N LEU A 20 39.30 -13.24 -15.44
CA LEU A 20 40.43 -12.96 -16.34
C LEU A 20 41.75 -13.53 -15.77
N GLY A 21 41.99 -13.38 -14.47
CA GLY A 21 43.14 -14.00 -13.81
C GLY A 21 43.10 -15.53 -13.88
N ALA A 22 41.94 -16.14 -13.65
CA ALA A 22 41.76 -17.58 -13.77
C ALA A 22 41.97 -18.09 -15.21
N PHE A 23 41.54 -17.32 -16.21
CA PHE A 23 41.75 -17.65 -17.63
C PHE A 23 43.24 -17.68 -17.99
N LEU A 24 44.01 -16.72 -17.48
CA LEU A 24 45.44 -16.58 -17.78
C LEU A 24 46.30 -17.59 -17.02
N LEU A 25 45.91 -17.97 -15.80
CA LEU A 25 46.73 -18.80 -14.90
C LEU A 25 46.33 -20.28 -14.89
N LEU A 26 45.04 -20.58 -15.05
CA LEU A 26 44.46 -21.93 -14.91
C LEU A 26 43.37 -22.17 -15.97
N PRO A 27 43.70 -22.16 -17.27
CA PRO A 27 42.72 -22.22 -18.36
C PRO A 27 41.85 -23.49 -18.30
N GLU A 28 42.44 -24.63 -17.92
CA GLU A 28 41.73 -25.92 -17.76
C GLU A 28 40.66 -25.91 -16.65
N GLN A 29 40.78 -25.00 -15.67
CA GLN A 29 39.84 -24.87 -14.55
C GLN A 29 38.96 -23.61 -14.64
N PHE A 30 39.12 -22.82 -15.72
CA PHE A 30 38.49 -21.52 -15.88
C PHE A 30 36.99 -21.55 -15.63
N TYR A 31 36.27 -22.48 -16.26
CA TYR A 31 34.82 -22.62 -16.12
C TYR A 31 34.38 -22.91 -14.68
N GLY A 32 35.11 -23.76 -13.96
CA GLY A 32 34.82 -24.08 -12.56
C GLY A 32 35.04 -22.87 -11.63
N ILE A 33 36.14 -22.13 -11.85
CA ILE A 33 36.50 -20.96 -11.03
C ILE A 33 35.52 -19.81 -11.27
N VAL A 34 35.20 -19.48 -12.53
CA VAL A 34 34.23 -18.42 -12.86
C VAL A 34 32.85 -18.75 -12.32
N THR A 35 32.43 -20.01 -12.43
CA THR A 35 31.16 -20.49 -11.88
C THR A 35 31.07 -20.27 -10.36
N LEU A 36 32.13 -20.64 -9.62
CA LEU A 36 32.21 -20.42 -8.18
C LEU A 36 32.15 -18.93 -7.83
N LEU A 37 32.89 -18.09 -8.57
CA LEU A 37 32.91 -16.64 -8.36
C LEU A 37 31.55 -15.99 -8.61
N VAL A 38 30.85 -16.36 -9.69
CA VAL A 38 29.50 -15.89 -9.99
C VAL A 38 28.52 -16.32 -8.90
N GLY A 39 28.59 -17.58 -8.46
CA GLY A 39 27.74 -18.11 -7.39
C GLY A 39 27.92 -17.37 -6.06
N VAL A 40 29.17 -17.18 -5.64
CA VAL A 40 29.52 -16.43 -4.42
C VAL A 40 29.12 -14.96 -4.54
N GLY A 41 29.37 -14.32 -5.69
CA GLY A 41 28.97 -12.94 -5.96
C GLY A 41 27.45 -12.73 -5.86
N LEU A 42 26.66 -13.66 -6.40
CA LEU A 42 25.20 -13.62 -6.31
C LEU A 42 24.69 -13.82 -4.87
N LEU A 43 25.31 -14.71 -4.10
CA LEU A 43 24.97 -14.91 -2.68
C LEU A 43 25.29 -13.67 -1.82
N ILE A 44 26.44 -13.03 -2.06
CA ILE A 44 26.83 -11.78 -1.40
C ILE A 44 25.84 -10.66 -1.78
N PHE A 45 25.52 -10.53 -3.06
CA PHE A 45 24.52 -9.58 -3.54
C PHE A 45 23.17 -9.80 -2.86
N LEU A 46 22.67 -11.04 -2.80
CA LEU A 46 21.42 -11.39 -2.10
C LEU A 46 21.48 -11.04 -0.61
N ALA A 47 22.59 -11.32 0.09
CA ALA A 47 22.76 -11.02 1.50
C ALA A 47 22.73 -9.50 1.78
N ILE A 48 23.33 -8.70 0.90
CA ILE A 48 23.33 -7.24 1.02
C ILE A 48 21.97 -6.66 0.65
N TRP A 49 21.34 -7.16 -0.43
CA TRP A 49 20.02 -6.71 -0.87
C TRP A 49 18.93 -7.01 0.18
N THR A 50 19.03 -8.14 0.87
CA THR A 50 18.12 -8.52 1.96
C THR A 50 18.53 -8.03 3.34
N ARG A 51 19.58 -7.19 3.47
CA ARG A 51 20.09 -6.69 4.76
C ARG A 51 19.02 -6.01 5.61
N ASN A 52 18.12 -5.26 4.96
CA ASN A 52 17.04 -4.52 5.62
C ASN A 52 15.73 -5.31 5.69
N ALA A 53 15.72 -6.57 5.22
CA ALA A 53 14.56 -7.44 5.26
C ALA A 53 14.52 -8.25 6.57
N ASN A 54 13.33 -8.69 6.97
CA ASN A 54 13.14 -9.52 8.16
C ASN A 54 13.93 -10.84 8.05
N LYS A 55 14.37 -11.39 9.20
CA LYS A 55 15.19 -12.61 9.26
C LYS A 55 14.62 -13.77 8.44
N ARG A 56 13.29 -13.92 8.42
CA ARG A 56 12.57 -14.93 7.64
C ARG A 56 12.74 -14.69 6.13
N THR A 57 12.48 -13.47 5.67
CA THR A 57 12.62 -13.07 4.26
C THR A 57 14.05 -13.29 3.76
N ARG A 58 15.05 -12.94 4.58
CA ARG A 58 16.46 -13.20 4.26
C ARG A 58 16.77 -14.69 4.09
N ARG A 59 16.25 -15.54 4.99
CA ARG A 59 16.44 -17.00 4.90
C ARG A 59 15.80 -17.56 3.62
N TRP A 60 14.56 -17.18 3.32
CA TRP A 60 13.87 -17.66 2.12
C TRP A 60 14.53 -17.19 0.83
N ALA A 61 14.96 -15.92 0.74
CA ALA A 61 15.63 -15.40 -0.44
C ALA A 61 16.89 -16.20 -0.82
N VAL A 62 17.68 -16.61 0.17
CA VAL A 62 18.86 -17.46 -0.04
C VAL A 62 18.45 -18.85 -0.51
N ILE A 63 17.52 -19.51 0.20
CA ILE A 63 17.06 -20.88 -0.13
C ILE A 63 16.51 -20.94 -1.56
N LEU A 64 15.73 -19.95 -1.96
CA LEU A 64 15.04 -19.94 -3.25
C LEU A 64 15.97 -19.63 -4.43
N ALA A 65 17.09 -18.96 -4.18
CA ALA A 65 18.10 -18.69 -5.20
C ALA A 65 18.98 -19.91 -5.53
N VAL A 66 19.09 -20.89 -4.62
CA VAL A 66 19.99 -22.04 -4.77
C VAL A 66 19.78 -22.79 -6.10
N PRO A 67 18.55 -23.15 -6.54
CA PRO A 67 18.35 -23.86 -7.79
C PRO A 67 18.82 -23.09 -9.02
N ALA A 68 18.56 -21.77 -9.08
CA ALA A 68 19.07 -20.91 -10.15
C ALA A 68 20.61 -20.87 -10.17
N LEU A 69 21.24 -20.74 -9.00
CA LEU A 69 22.70 -20.74 -8.89
C LEU A 69 23.31 -22.06 -9.38
N ILE A 70 22.74 -23.19 -8.97
CA ILE A 70 23.18 -24.52 -9.42
C ILE A 70 22.95 -24.68 -10.93
N GLY A 71 21.79 -24.27 -11.45
CA GLY A 71 21.49 -24.37 -12.88
C GLY A 71 22.44 -23.55 -13.75
N ILE A 72 22.72 -22.31 -13.34
CA ILE A 72 23.69 -21.42 -14.01
C ILE A 72 25.09 -22.04 -13.98
N ALA A 73 25.50 -22.57 -12.83
CA ALA A 73 26.78 -23.22 -12.64
C ALA A 73 26.97 -24.44 -13.57
N PHE A 74 26.00 -25.35 -13.58
CA PHE A 74 26.02 -26.50 -14.49
C PHE A 74 25.94 -26.07 -15.96
N GLY A 75 25.17 -25.03 -16.28
CA GLY A 75 25.08 -24.50 -17.64
C GLY A 75 26.42 -24.01 -18.18
N MET A 76 27.22 -23.34 -17.34
CA MET A 76 28.57 -22.87 -17.70
C MET A 76 29.57 -24.03 -17.85
N VAL A 77 29.56 -25.00 -16.93
CA VAL A 77 30.50 -26.14 -16.94
C VAL A 77 30.26 -27.08 -18.13
N TYR A 78 29.00 -27.35 -18.47
CA TYR A 78 28.65 -28.29 -19.53
C TYR A 78 28.35 -27.62 -20.88
N GLY A 79 28.42 -26.29 -20.96
CA GLY A 79 28.17 -25.52 -22.20
C GLY A 79 26.73 -25.64 -22.72
N ARG A 80 25.76 -25.95 -21.86
CA ARG A 80 24.34 -26.13 -22.25
C ARG A 80 23.43 -25.18 -21.49
N SER A 81 22.74 -24.30 -22.21
CA SER A 81 21.82 -23.31 -21.62
C SER A 81 20.59 -23.93 -20.93
N THR A 82 20.26 -25.19 -21.24
CA THR A 82 19.12 -25.91 -20.65
C THR A 82 19.21 -26.05 -19.14
N TYR A 83 20.42 -26.23 -18.57
CA TYR A 83 20.61 -26.32 -17.12
C TYR A 83 20.30 -25.00 -16.42
N ALA A 84 20.73 -23.87 -17.02
CA ALA A 84 20.44 -22.54 -16.49
C ALA A 84 18.93 -22.26 -16.54
N MET A 85 18.27 -22.59 -17.66
CA MET A 85 16.82 -22.43 -17.80
C MET A 85 16.04 -23.27 -16.77
N LEU A 86 16.45 -24.52 -16.54
CA LEU A 86 15.84 -25.39 -15.53
C LEU A 86 16.01 -24.84 -14.12
N GLY A 87 17.22 -24.42 -13.73
CA GLY A 87 17.48 -23.86 -12.41
C GLY A 87 16.67 -22.59 -12.15
N VAL A 88 16.65 -21.66 -13.11
CA VAL A 88 15.85 -20.43 -13.02
C VAL A 88 14.35 -20.77 -12.98
N GLY A 89 13.89 -21.71 -13.79
CA GLY A 89 12.50 -22.19 -13.79
C GLY A 89 12.07 -22.75 -12.43
N ILE A 90 12.91 -23.57 -11.79
CA ILE A 90 12.67 -24.09 -10.44
C ILE A 90 12.60 -22.95 -9.42
N THR A 91 13.54 -22.00 -9.46
CA THR A 91 13.53 -20.83 -8.57
C THR A 91 12.25 -20.00 -8.74
N ILE A 92 11.82 -19.73 -9.98
CA ILE A 92 10.56 -19.02 -10.25
C ILE A 92 9.37 -19.81 -9.69
N GLY A 93 9.31 -21.13 -9.92
CA GLY A 93 8.26 -21.99 -9.39
C GLY A 93 8.21 -21.98 -7.86
N LEU A 94 9.37 -22.04 -7.20
CA LEU A 94 9.46 -21.96 -5.75
C LEU A 94 9.07 -20.58 -5.21
N LEU A 95 9.37 -19.49 -5.93
CA LEU A 95 8.93 -18.14 -5.56
C LEU A 95 7.40 -18.00 -5.66
N VAL A 96 6.78 -18.58 -6.69
CA VAL A 96 5.32 -18.63 -6.83
C VAL A 96 4.70 -19.42 -5.67
N LEU A 97 5.27 -20.58 -5.35
CA LEU A 97 4.82 -21.42 -4.23
C LEU A 97 5.01 -20.71 -2.88
N GLN A 98 6.17 -20.08 -2.66
CA GLN A 98 6.44 -19.29 -1.46
C GLN A 98 5.41 -18.17 -1.33
N ARG A 99 5.11 -17.44 -2.40
CA ARG A 99 4.08 -16.38 -2.37
C ARG A 99 2.68 -16.92 -2.08
N ALA A 100 2.37 -18.14 -2.54
CA ALA A 100 1.13 -18.83 -2.20
C ALA A 100 1.05 -19.18 -0.71
N ILE A 101 2.18 -19.54 -0.09
CA ILE A 101 2.29 -19.87 1.34
C ILE A 101 2.40 -18.60 2.21
N ASP A 102 2.99 -17.52 1.69
CA ASP A 102 3.28 -16.23 2.37
C ASP A 102 2.05 -15.33 2.53
N THR A 103 0.92 -15.63 1.91
CA THR A 103 -0.39 -15.06 2.29
C THR A 103 -1.28 -16.15 2.87
N PRO A 104 -1.80 -16.03 4.12
CA PRO A 104 -2.65 -17.08 4.67
C PRO A 104 -3.87 -17.27 3.79
N ILE A 105 -4.23 -18.53 3.50
CA ILE A 105 -5.39 -18.83 2.65
C ILE A 105 -6.66 -18.21 3.28
N SER A 106 -6.79 -18.33 4.59
CA SER A 106 -7.86 -17.72 5.37
C SER A 106 -7.91 -16.19 5.24
N PHE A 107 -6.77 -15.48 5.12
CA PHE A 107 -6.77 -14.04 4.82
C PHE A 107 -7.35 -13.73 3.44
N ARG A 108 -7.00 -14.52 2.42
CA ARG A 108 -7.52 -14.29 1.05
C ARG A 108 -9.04 -14.45 1.01
N PHE A 109 -9.56 -15.47 1.68
CA PHE A 109 -11.01 -15.66 1.83
C PHE A 109 -11.64 -14.56 2.69
N ALA A 110 -11.02 -14.18 3.81
CA ALA A 110 -11.51 -13.11 4.66
C ALA A 110 -11.69 -11.80 3.88
N ARG A 111 -10.68 -11.41 3.08
CA ARG A 111 -10.74 -10.19 2.27
C ARG A 111 -11.87 -10.25 1.24
N ARG A 112 -12.09 -11.42 0.63
CA ARG A 112 -13.18 -11.63 -0.33
C ARG A 112 -14.55 -11.55 0.36
N GLN A 113 -14.72 -12.23 1.49
CA GLN A 113 -15.99 -12.17 2.24
C GLN A 113 -16.28 -10.76 2.72
N PHE A 114 -15.26 -10.04 3.19
CA PHE A 114 -15.39 -8.64 3.58
C PHE A 114 -15.84 -7.76 2.41
N SER A 115 -15.25 -7.94 1.21
CA SER A 115 -15.68 -7.19 0.01
C SER A 115 -17.10 -7.48 -0.46
N VAL A 116 -17.66 -8.63 -0.08
CA VAL A 116 -19.05 -9.02 -0.39
C VAL A 116 -20.02 -8.58 0.72
N GLY A 117 -19.51 -8.05 1.84
CA GLY A 117 -20.32 -7.61 3.00
C GLY A 117 -20.56 -8.70 4.05
N ASN A 118 -20.04 -9.92 3.85
CA ASN A 118 -20.16 -11.03 4.81
C ASN A 118 -19.19 -10.84 5.99
N THR A 119 -19.51 -9.89 6.85
CA THR A 119 -18.62 -9.36 7.89
C THR A 119 -18.31 -10.39 8.98
N GLU A 120 -19.29 -11.21 9.39
CA GLU A 120 -19.09 -12.25 10.41
C GLU A 120 -18.12 -13.34 9.93
N GLU A 121 -18.31 -13.86 8.71
CA GLU A 121 -17.43 -14.87 8.14
C GLU A 121 -16.03 -14.30 7.90
N ALA A 122 -15.95 -13.06 7.42
CA ALA A 122 -14.67 -12.37 7.26
C ALA A 122 -13.91 -12.25 8.60
N LEU A 123 -14.62 -11.99 9.70
CA LEU A 123 -14.04 -11.86 11.03
C LEU A 123 -13.49 -13.19 11.58
N ASP A 124 -14.21 -14.30 11.40
CA ASP A 124 -13.72 -15.64 11.75
C ASP A 124 -12.49 -16.01 10.91
N LEU A 125 -12.56 -15.83 9.59
CA LEU A 125 -11.47 -16.16 8.67
C LEU A 125 -10.21 -15.34 8.95
N VAL A 126 -10.32 -14.03 9.22
CA VAL A 126 -9.16 -13.21 9.55
C VAL A 126 -8.58 -13.57 10.93
N THR A 127 -9.41 -14.01 11.87
CA THR A 127 -8.94 -14.52 13.18
C THR A 127 -8.15 -15.82 13.02
N ARG A 128 -8.63 -16.76 12.19
CA ARG A 128 -7.87 -17.96 11.82
C ARG A 128 -6.58 -17.62 11.09
N SER A 129 -6.58 -16.58 10.26
CA SER A 129 -5.37 -16.07 9.62
C SER A 129 -4.32 -15.62 10.63
N ILE A 130 -4.73 -14.87 11.65
CA ILE A 130 -3.85 -14.42 12.74
C ILE A 130 -3.32 -15.61 13.55
N GLN A 131 -4.17 -16.60 13.86
CA GLN A 131 -3.73 -17.82 14.56
C GLN A 131 -2.71 -18.61 13.73
N ALA A 132 -2.95 -18.75 12.42
CA ALA A 132 -2.05 -19.47 11.52
C ALA A 132 -0.72 -18.72 11.33
N ARG A 133 -0.77 -17.38 11.22
CA ARG A 133 0.42 -16.53 11.09
C ARG A 133 0.28 -15.22 11.86
N PRO A 134 0.72 -15.24 13.14
CA PRO A 134 0.70 -14.05 13.97
C PRO A 134 1.57 -12.92 13.42
N ASP A 135 2.63 -13.19 12.64
CA ASP A 135 3.52 -12.17 12.09
C ASP A 135 2.94 -11.41 10.87
N PHE A 136 1.80 -11.84 10.35
CA PHE A 136 1.22 -11.31 9.12
C PHE A 136 0.35 -10.07 9.38
N TRP A 137 1.02 -8.90 9.43
CA TRP A 137 0.40 -7.59 9.68
C TRP A 137 -0.89 -7.28 8.88
N PRO A 138 -1.07 -7.72 7.60
CA PRO A 138 -2.30 -7.42 6.87
C PRO A 138 -3.56 -8.04 7.49
N SER A 139 -3.43 -9.14 8.24
CA SER A 139 -4.59 -9.71 8.94
C SER A 139 -5.09 -8.82 10.07
N TYR A 140 -4.17 -8.19 10.81
CA TYR A 140 -4.55 -7.22 11.83
C TYR A 140 -5.18 -5.98 11.19
N GLN A 141 -4.60 -5.46 10.11
CA GLN A 141 -5.19 -4.35 9.36
C GLN A 141 -6.60 -4.67 8.85
N LEU A 142 -6.80 -5.85 8.25
CA LEU A 142 -8.12 -6.25 7.75
C LEU A 142 -9.13 -6.42 8.88
N ARG A 143 -8.72 -6.99 10.02
CA ARG A 143 -9.59 -7.12 11.19
C ARG A 143 -9.94 -5.76 11.80
N ALA A 144 -9.00 -4.81 11.79
CA ALA A 144 -9.26 -3.43 12.17
C ALA A 144 -10.30 -2.76 11.27
N LEU A 145 -10.20 -2.95 9.94
CA LEU A 145 -11.21 -2.45 8.98
C LEU A 145 -12.59 -3.09 9.23
N ILE A 146 -12.63 -4.39 9.50
CA ILE A 146 -13.88 -5.10 9.85
C ILE A 146 -14.48 -4.50 11.13
N TYR A 147 -13.68 -4.29 12.18
CA TYR A 147 -14.17 -3.67 13.42
C TYR A 147 -14.59 -2.21 13.21
N LEU A 148 -13.93 -1.46 12.33
CA LEU A 148 -14.35 -0.12 11.94
C LEU A 148 -15.74 -0.14 11.27
N THR A 149 -16.00 -1.08 10.36
CA THR A 149 -17.34 -1.25 9.76
C THR A 149 -18.39 -1.63 10.79
N LEU A 150 -18.01 -2.41 11.80
CA LEU A 150 -18.88 -2.75 12.94
C LEU A 150 -18.97 -1.65 14.01
N LEU A 151 -18.32 -0.49 13.78
CA LEU A 151 -18.23 0.63 14.71
C LEU A 151 -17.62 0.29 16.09
N ASP A 152 -16.86 -0.81 16.16
CA ASP A 152 -16.11 -1.17 17.36
C ASP A 152 -14.72 -0.52 17.34
N PHE A 153 -14.70 0.78 17.65
CA PHE A 153 -13.47 1.57 17.64
C PHE A 153 -12.37 1.03 18.57
N PRO A 154 -12.66 0.57 19.81
CA PRO A 154 -11.62 0.06 20.70
C PRO A 154 -10.89 -1.16 20.13
N ARG A 155 -11.61 -2.11 19.50
CA ARG A 155 -10.97 -3.27 18.85
C ARG A 155 -10.30 -2.87 17.54
N ALA A 156 -10.89 -1.96 16.78
CA ALA A 156 -10.31 -1.45 15.53
C ALA A 156 -8.95 -0.77 15.78
N GLU A 157 -8.88 0.15 16.74
CA GLU A 157 -7.65 0.87 17.08
C GLU A 157 -6.54 -0.08 17.53
N ARG A 158 -6.87 -1.04 18.41
CA ARG A 158 -5.91 -2.04 18.88
C ARG A 158 -5.30 -2.84 17.73
N ASP A 159 -6.12 -3.31 16.80
CA ASP A 159 -5.64 -4.11 15.67
C ASP A 159 -4.85 -3.27 14.65
N ALA A 160 -5.23 -2.01 14.43
CA ALA A 160 -4.45 -1.12 13.58
C ALA A 160 -3.06 -0.84 14.19
N GLN A 161 -2.99 -0.63 15.51
CA GLN A 161 -1.72 -0.49 16.24
C GLN A 161 -0.88 -1.78 16.19
N GLU A 162 -1.49 -2.96 16.36
CA GLU A 162 -0.78 -4.24 16.19
C GLU A 162 -0.21 -4.38 14.77
N ALA A 163 -0.98 -4.01 13.73
CA ALA A 163 -0.50 -4.03 12.35
C ALA A 163 0.76 -3.16 12.17
N ILE A 164 0.75 -1.94 12.73
CA ILE A 164 1.90 -1.02 12.73
C ILE A 164 3.08 -1.62 13.51
N GLN A 165 2.85 -2.21 14.69
CA GLN A 165 3.91 -2.83 15.48
C GLN A 165 4.60 -3.99 14.73
N ARG A 166 3.84 -4.80 13.99
CA ARG A 166 4.40 -5.90 13.19
C ARG A 166 5.13 -5.43 11.94
N ASN A 167 4.69 -4.33 11.34
CA ASN A 167 5.39 -3.71 10.24
C ASN A 167 5.30 -2.18 10.28
N PRO A 168 6.30 -1.50 10.90
CA PRO A 168 6.28 -0.04 11.03
C PRO A 168 6.36 0.72 9.70
N LYS A 169 6.67 0.03 8.59
CA LYS A 169 6.72 0.61 7.24
C LYS A 169 5.45 0.36 6.42
N ALA A 170 4.43 -0.26 7.02
CA ALA A 170 3.16 -0.50 6.36
C ALA A 170 2.29 0.76 6.39
N HIS A 171 2.51 1.69 5.45
CA HIS A 171 1.67 2.89 5.29
C HIS A 171 0.14 2.60 5.26
N PRO A 172 -0.37 1.46 4.70
CA PRO A 172 -1.80 1.18 4.75
C PRO A 172 -2.36 0.96 6.17
N ALA A 173 -1.52 0.53 7.13
CA ALA A 173 -1.94 0.36 8.52
C ALA A 173 -2.14 1.72 9.22
N TYR A 174 -1.29 2.71 8.92
CA TYR A 174 -1.47 4.09 9.35
C TYR A 174 -2.75 4.68 8.76
N ASN A 175 -3.03 4.45 7.48
CA ASN A 175 -4.31 4.86 6.88
C ASN A 175 -5.53 4.31 7.63
N THR A 176 -5.51 3.01 7.97
CA THR A 176 -6.58 2.39 8.75
C THR A 176 -6.73 3.04 10.13
N LEU A 177 -5.62 3.31 10.82
CA LEU A 177 -5.64 4.00 12.12
C LEU A 177 -6.17 5.45 12.00
N GLY A 178 -5.76 6.18 10.97
CA GLY A 178 -6.25 7.53 10.67
C GLY A 178 -7.76 7.56 10.39
N GLN A 179 -8.29 6.58 9.65
CA GLN A 179 -9.74 6.45 9.41
C GLN A 179 -10.51 6.19 10.71
N ILE A 180 -9.95 5.35 11.60
CA ILE A 180 -10.54 5.11 12.93
C ILE A 180 -10.59 6.42 13.73
N PHE A 181 -9.52 7.20 13.74
CA PHE A 181 -9.47 8.49 14.43
C PHE A 181 -10.43 9.52 13.82
N LEU A 182 -10.54 9.60 12.49
CA LEU A 182 -11.53 10.44 11.82
C LEU A 182 -12.95 10.07 12.23
N ALA A 183 -13.29 8.77 12.26
CA ALA A 183 -14.60 8.27 12.67
C ALA A 183 -14.92 8.58 14.15
N GLN A 184 -13.89 8.76 14.99
CA GLN A 184 -14.00 9.15 16.39
C GLN A 184 -13.89 10.67 16.64
N ASN A 185 -13.82 11.51 15.60
CA ASN A 185 -13.50 12.95 15.69
C ASN A 185 -12.17 13.28 16.38
N ARG A 186 -11.23 12.34 16.43
CA ARG A 186 -9.88 12.53 16.97
C ARG A 186 -8.98 13.12 15.90
N PHE A 187 -9.32 14.32 15.43
CA PHE A 187 -8.73 14.90 14.22
C PHE A 187 -7.23 15.20 14.33
N ALA A 188 -6.77 15.68 15.49
CA ALA A 188 -5.34 15.91 15.72
C ALA A 188 -4.51 14.62 15.68
N GLU A 189 -5.09 13.51 16.15
CA GLU A 189 -4.44 12.19 16.10
C GLU A 189 -4.49 11.61 14.69
N ALA A 190 -5.58 11.84 13.95
CA ALA A 190 -5.68 11.49 12.54
C ALA A 190 -4.61 12.20 11.70
N GLU A 191 -4.46 13.52 11.88
CA GLU A 191 -3.43 14.34 11.22
C GLU A 191 -2.02 13.76 11.45
N ALA A 192 -1.64 13.51 12.72
CA ALA A 192 -0.33 12.95 13.05
C ALA A 192 -0.07 11.57 12.40
N VAL A 193 -1.10 10.73 12.29
CA VAL A 193 -0.98 9.41 11.66
C VAL A 193 -0.91 9.51 10.13
N TYR A 194 -1.62 10.46 9.51
CA TYR A 194 -1.53 10.68 8.07
C TYR A 194 -0.20 11.29 7.65
N ASP A 195 0.40 12.15 8.47
CA ASP A 195 1.78 12.64 8.27
C ASP A 195 2.76 11.46 8.24
N GLN A 196 2.64 10.52 9.18
CA GLN A 196 3.46 9.30 9.19
C GLN A 196 3.21 8.41 7.96
N ALA A 197 1.97 8.35 7.46
CA ALA A 197 1.66 7.62 6.24
C ALA A 197 2.30 8.26 5.00
N LEU A 198 2.32 9.60 4.93
CA LEU A 198 2.95 10.38 3.86
C LEU A 198 4.47 10.34 3.91
N ASP A 199 5.08 10.28 5.10
CA ASP A 199 6.53 10.04 5.26
C ASP A 199 6.96 8.70 4.63
N LEU A 200 6.06 7.71 4.64
CA LEU A 200 6.30 6.37 4.09
C LEU A 200 5.96 6.30 2.59
N ASP A 201 4.88 6.95 2.15
CA ASP A 201 4.46 7.04 0.75
C ASP A 201 3.91 8.45 0.41
N PRO A 202 4.77 9.38 -0.05
CA PRO A 202 4.42 10.79 -0.22
C PRO A 202 3.57 11.09 -1.45
N ASN A 203 3.33 10.09 -2.33
CA ASN A 203 2.64 10.29 -3.60
C ASN A 203 1.19 9.82 -3.58
N LEU A 204 0.68 9.34 -2.44
CA LEU A 204 -0.65 8.78 -2.37
C LEU A 204 -1.70 9.87 -2.10
N ALA A 205 -2.41 10.28 -3.15
CA ALA A 205 -3.48 11.29 -3.09
C ALA A 205 -4.53 11.04 -1.98
N LEU A 206 -4.84 9.76 -1.72
CA LEU A 206 -5.80 9.39 -0.67
C LEU A 206 -5.37 9.85 0.74
N TYR A 207 -4.06 9.88 1.02
CA TYR A 207 -3.56 10.32 2.32
C TYR A 207 -3.66 11.83 2.49
N TYR A 208 -3.37 12.58 1.43
CA TYR A 208 -3.62 14.02 1.40
C TYR A 208 -5.11 14.35 1.57
N TYR A 209 -6.01 13.58 0.95
CA TYR A 209 -7.45 13.77 1.12
C TYR A 209 -7.86 13.63 2.59
N HIS A 210 -7.46 12.53 3.24
CA HIS A 210 -7.82 12.31 4.65
C HIS A 210 -7.13 13.27 5.61
N LEU A 211 -5.88 13.67 5.33
CA LEU A 211 -5.17 14.72 6.06
C LEU A 211 -5.91 16.06 5.97
N GLY A 212 -6.27 16.48 4.76
CA GLY A 212 -7.01 17.71 4.50
C GLY A 212 -8.39 17.70 5.15
N LEU A 213 -9.08 16.55 5.15
CA LEU A 213 -10.31 16.38 5.91
C LEU A 213 -10.08 16.54 7.42
N ALA A 214 -9.03 15.93 7.99
CA ALA A 214 -8.70 16.09 9.41
C ALA A 214 -8.39 17.55 9.77
N GLN A 215 -7.67 18.28 8.92
CA GLN A 215 -7.32 19.68 9.11
C GLN A 215 -8.53 20.61 8.95
N TYR A 216 -9.38 20.38 7.95
CA TYR A 216 -10.64 21.11 7.77
C TYR A 216 -11.53 21.00 9.01
N ARG A 217 -11.63 19.79 9.60
CA ARG A 217 -12.42 19.58 10.82
C ARG A 217 -11.82 20.21 12.07
N GLN A 218 -10.54 20.58 12.02
CA GLN A 218 -9.85 21.37 13.04
C GLN A 218 -9.90 22.88 12.75
N GLU A 219 -10.57 23.31 11.67
CA GLU A 219 -10.60 24.70 11.20
C GLU A 219 -9.23 25.25 10.78
N LYS A 220 -8.25 24.36 10.54
CA LYS A 220 -6.94 24.67 9.98
C LYS A 220 -7.04 24.85 8.46
N TYR A 221 -7.75 25.88 8.02
CA TYR A 221 -8.15 26.02 6.62
C TYR A 221 -6.96 26.21 5.67
N ALA A 222 -5.89 26.90 6.09
CA ALA A 222 -4.71 27.10 5.26
C ALA A 222 -4.00 25.77 4.97
N GLU A 223 -3.75 24.97 6.00
CA GLU A 223 -3.14 23.66 5.88
C GLU A 223 -4.03 22.67 5.11
N ALA A 224 -5.35 22.73 5.36
CA ALA A 224 -6.33 21.91 4.65
C ALA A 224 -6.36 22.22 3.14
N ILE A 225 -6.19 23.49 2.74
CA ILE A 225 -6.08 23.88 1.32
C ILE A 225 -4.89 23.17 0.68
N ASP A 226 -3.71 23.21 1.30
CA ASP A 226 -2.50 22.59 0.76
C ASP A 226 -2.65 21.07 0.61
N ALA A 227 -3.20 20.42 1.64
CA ALA A 227 -3.45 18.98 1.61
C ALA A 227 -4.52 18.60 0.58
N LEU A 228 -5.67 19.27 0.54
CA LEU A 228 -6.74 18.96 -0.41
C LEU A 228 -6.34 19.28 -1.86
N ALA A 229 -5.61 20.37 -2.09
CA ALA A 229 -5.04 20.66 -3.39
C ALA A 229 -4.07 19.56 -3.83
N SER A 230 -3.21 19.06 -2.93
CA SER A 230 -2.31 17.93 -3.22
C SER A 230 -3.09 16.64 -3.52
N ALA A 231 -4.22 16.40 -2.83
CA ALA A 231 -5.09 15.26 -3.09
C ALA A 231 -5.69 15.31 -4.51
N THR A 232 -6.09 16.51 -4.97
CA THR A 232 -6.75 16.70 -6.27
C THR A 232 -5.80 16.63 -7.48
N GLN A 233 -4.48 16.60 -7.27
CA GLN A 233 -3.49 16.51 -8.35
C GLN A 233 -3.46 15.12 -9.03
N ALA A 234 -4.01 14.09 -8.39
CA ALA A 234 -4.14 12.75 -8.96
C ALA A 234 -5.54 12.19 -8.68
N THR A 235 -6.01 11.30 -9.55
CA THR A 235 -7.32 10.68 -9.39
C THR A 235 -7.38 9.83 -8.13
N LEU A 236 -8.41 10.06 -7.30
CA LEU A 236 -8.66 9.27 -6.10
C LEU A 236 -9.29 7.91 -6.47
N PRO A 237 -9.20 6.89 -5.58
CA PRO A 237 -9.64 5.54 -5.90
C PRO A 237 -11.17 5.39 -6.03
N LEU A 238 -11.94 6.35 -5.50
CA LEU A 238 -13.39 6.38 -5.49
C LEU A 238 -13.87 7.76 -5.91
N LEU A 239 -14.93 7.81 -6.72
CA LEU A 239 -15.47 9.05 -7.29
C LEU A 239 -15.99 9.99 -6.19
N GLU A 240 -16.51 9.40 -5.12
CA GLU A 240 -16.98 10.06 -3.90
C GLU A 240 -15.85 10.81 -3.19
N TYR A 241 -14.62 10.30 -3.26
CA TYR A 241 -13.46 10.99 -2.68
C TYR A 241 -13.03 12.18 -3.53
N ASP A 242 -13.04 12.08 -4.87
CA ASP A 242 -12.78 13.24 -5.73
C ASP A 242 -13.84 14.33 -5.49
N LEU A 243 -15.12 13.97 -5.47
CA LEU A 243 -16.22 14.88 -5.16
C LEU A 243 -16.02 15.56 -3.79
N GLN A 244 -15.76 14.78 -2.74
CA GLN A 244 -15.56 15.30 -1.39
C GLN A 244 -14.29 16.16 -1.29
N ALA A 245 -13.20 15.80 -1.96
CA ALA A 245 -11.96 16.55 -1.94
C ALA A 245 -12.15 17.96 -2.52
N TYR A 246 -12.81 18.08 -3.68
CA TYR A 246 -13.12 19.39 -4.26
C TYR A 246 -14.14 20.17 -3.42
N TYR A 247 -15.14 19.51 -2.83
CA TYR A 247 -16.08 20.16 -1.92
C TYR A 247 -15.37 20.78 -0.70
N PHE A 248 -14.55 19.99 0.00
CA PHE A 248 -13.81 20.50 1.16
C PHE A 248 -12.78 21.55 0.77
N LEU A 249 -12.16 21.44 -0.41
CA LEU A 249 -11.22 22.43 -0.92
C LEU A 249 -11.94 23.77 -1.15
N ALA A 250 -13.08 23.75 -1.84
CA ALA A 250 -13.90 24.95 -2.07
C ALA A 250 -14.33 25.60 -0.75
N ARG A 251 -14.75 24.80 0.24
CA ARG A 251 -15.11 25.27 1.58
C ARG A 251 -13.95 25.95 2.32
N CYS A 252 -12.74 25.39 2.23
CA CYS A 252 -11.57 26.01 2.85
C CYS A 252 -11.17 27.32 2.14
N LEU A 253 -11.25 27.35 0.80
CA LEU A 253 -10.96 28.53 0.00
C LEU A 253 -11.95 29.68 0.26
N GLU A 254 -13.24 29.37 0.42
CA GLU A 254 -14.26 30.33 0.86
C GLU A 254 -13.92 30.91 2.24
N ALA A 255 -13.53 30.06 3.19
CA ALA A 255 -13.13 30.50 4.53
C ALA A 255 -11.85 31.38 4.50
N ALA A 256 -10.97 31.17 3.52
CA ALA A 256 -9.78 31.98 3.28
C ALA A 256 -10.06 33.27 2.49
N GLY A 257 -11.27 33.47 1.96
CA GLY A 257 -11.63 34.61 1.10
C GLY A 257 -11.13 34.51 -0.34
N GLU A 258 -10.69 33.32 -0.77
CA GLU A 258 -10.19 33.03 -2.11
C GLU A 258 -11.33 32.62 -3.07
N ASP A 259 -12.32 33.50 -3.21
CA ASP A 259 -13.60 33.21 -3.88
C ASP A 259 -13.44 32.69 -5.33
N ARG A 260 -12.43 33.19 -6.04
CA ARG A 260 -12.15 32.75 -7.42
C ARG A 260 -11.68 31.31 -7.48
N LEU A 261 -10.78 30.92 -6.58
CA LEU A 261 -10.28 29.55 -6.50
C LEU A 261 -11.38 28.62 -5.99
N ALA A 262 -12.20 29.08 -5.04
CA ALA A 262 -13.37 28.33 -4.58
C ALA A 262 -14.35 28.04 -5.73
N ALA A 263 -14.63 29.02 -6.59
CA ALA A 263 -15.47 28.83 -7.76
C ALA A 263 -14.89 27.79 -8.74
N GLN A 264 -13.57 27.83 -8.96
CA GLN A 264 -12.88 26.81 -9.78
C GLN A 264 -12.97 25.42 -9.16
N ALA A 265 -12.76 25.28 -7.85
CA ALA A 265 -12.91 24.01 -7.16
C ALA A 265 -14.35 23.46 -7.25
N ASN A 266 -15.37 24.32 -7.15
CA ASN A 266 -16.77 23.91 -7.35
C ASN A 266 -17.05 23.48 -8.81
N GLU A 267 -16.43 24.12 -9.80
CA GLU A 267 -16.55 23.73 -11.21
C GLU A 267 -15.91 22.35 -11.46
N GLU A 268 -14.72 22.11 -10.89
CA GLU A 268 -14.06 20.80 -10.94
C GLU A 268 -14.87 19.72 -10.19
N MET A 269 -15.42 20.05 -9.02
CA MET A 269 -16.31 19.18 -8.24
C MET A 269 -17.49 18.67 -9.09
N ALA A 270 -18.05 19.52 -9.96
CA ALA A 270 -19.19 19.16 -10.79
C ALA A 270 -18.91 18.01 -11.77
N LYS A 271 -17.64 17.75 -12.11
CA LYS A 271 -17.23 16.61 -12.95
C LYS A 271 -17.39 15.26 -12.24
N PHE A 272 -17.47 15.28 -10.91
CA PHE A 272 -17.59 14.09 -10.05
C PHE A 272 -18.99 13.94 -9.45
N GLY A 273 -19.98 14.61 -10.05
CA GLY A 273 -21.35 14.66 -9.52
C GLY A 273 -22.03 13.30 -9.32
N ASP A 274 -21.71 12.30 -10.16
CA ASP A 274 -22.23 10.93 -9.97
C ASP A 274 -21.80 10.33 -8.61
N GLY A 275 -20.70 10.82 -8.03
CA GLY A 275 -20.25 10.45 -6.70
C GLY A 275 -21.24 10.84 -5.60
N LEU A 276 -22.11 11.82 -5.85
CA LEU A 276 -23.14 12.24 -4.89
C LEU A 276 -24.17 11.13 -4.69
N TYR A 277 -24.55 10.43 -5.76
CA TYR A 277 -25.49 9.32 -5.69
C TYR A 277 -24.91 8.17 -4.86
N LEU A 278 -23.66 7.78 -5.15
CA LEU A 278 -22.97 6.71 -4.42
C LEU A 278 -22.79 7.07 -2.94
N LEU A 279 -22.42 8.32 -2.65
CA LEU A 279 -22.29 8.82 -1.29
C LEU A 279 -23.61 8.78 -0.52
N LYS A 280 -24.73 9.19 -1.14
CA LYS A 280 -26.07 9.08 -0.55
C LYS A 280 -26.41 7.62 -0.22
N GLN A 281 -26.23 6.72 -1.19
CA GLN A 281 -26.50 5.29 -1.00
C GLN A 281 -25.65 4.68 0.13
N GLN A 282 -24.38 5.05 0.23
CA GLN A 282 -23.50 4.57 1.29
C GLN A 282 -23.98 5.01 2.69
N LEU A 283 -24.42 6.27 2.82
CA LEU A 283 -24.89 6.82 4.08
C LEU A 283 -26.24 6.24 4.51
N GLU A 284 -27.15 5.99 3.57
CA GLU A 284 -28.42 5.32 3.83
C GLU A 284 -28.23 3.89 4.36
N ASN A 285 -27.22 3.19 3.86
CA ASN A 285 -26.88 1.82 4.28
C ASN A 285 -26.15 1.76 5.64
N GLN A 286 -25.81 2.90 6.26
CA GLN A 286 -25.10 2.96 7.54
C GLN A 286 -25.77 3.93 8.51
N PRO A 287 -27.02 3.65 8.95
CA PRO A 287 -27.79 4.55 9.81
C PRO A 287 -27.11 4.81 11.16
N ASP A 288 -26.27 3.88 11.62
CA ASP A 288 -25.59 3.96 12.91
C ASP A 288 -24.23 4.66 12.82
N TYR A 289 -23.80 5.12 11.63
CA TYR A 289 -22.47 5.72 11.45
C TYR A 289 -22.33 6.99 12.32
N PRO A 290 -21.22 7.13 13.07
CA PRO A 290 -20.98 8.35 13.84
C PRO A 290 -21.01 9.57 12.93
N HIS A 291 -21.70 10.62 13.38
CA HIS A 291 -21.75 11.91 12.68
C HIS A 291 -22.44 11.85 11.31
N LEU A 292 -23.26 10.82 11.05
CA LEU A 292 -24.13 10.72 9.88
C LEU A 292 -24.88 12.03 9.59
N ALA A 293 -25.44 12.69 10.62
CA ALA A 293 -26.14 13.97 10.47
C ALA A 293 -25.26 15.07 9.84
N ARG A 294 -23.97 15.13 10.19
CA ARG A 294 -23.03 16.08 9.60
C ARG A 294 -22.68 15.71 8.17
N MET A 295 -22.48 14.42 7.89
CA MET A 295 -22.22 13.95 6.54
C MET A 295 -23.40 14.20 5.60
N LEU A 296 -24.63 14.02 6.09
CA LEU A 296 -25.85 14.36 5.36
C LEU A 296 -25.99 15.87 5.13
N ALA A 297 -25.56 16.70 6.09
CA ALA A 297 -25.49 18.14 5.90
C ALA A 297 -24.48 18.53 4.81
N ASP A 298 -23.28 17.93 4.83
CA ASP A 298 -22.28 18.12 3.76
C ASP A 298 -22.83 17.69 2.39
N VAL A 299 -23.52 16.54 2.32
CA VAL A 299 -24.23 16.06 1.10
C VAL A 299 -25.27 17.06 0.61
N GLY A 300 -26.08 17.62 1.51
CA GLY A 300 -27.08 18.63 1.16
C GLY A 300 -26.46 19.93 0.64
N GLU A 301 -25.29 20.32 1.15
CA GLU A 301 -24.55 21.48 0.64
C GLU A 301 -23.89 21.19 -0.71
N ILE A 302 -23.35 19.98 -0.92
CA ILE A 302 -22.84 19.54 -2.24
C ILE A 302 -23.97 19.61 -3.27
N GLU A 303 -25.15 19.10 -2.95
CA GLU A 303 -26.31 19.09 -3.84
C GLU A 303 -26.73 20.50 -4.28
N LYS A 304 -26.69 21.49 -3.37
CA LYS A 304 -26.99 22.89 -3.71
C LYS A 304 -25.96 23.54 -4.63
N ARG A 305 -24.71 23.06 -4.60
CA ARG A 305 -23.58 23.61 -5.36
C ARG A 305 -23.46 22.98 -6.75
N LEU A 306 -23.99 21.78 -6.94
CA LEU A 306 -23.94 21.09 -8.23
C LEU A 306 -24.94 21.71 -9.24
N PRO A 307 -24.57 21.80 -10.52
CA PRO A 307 -25.50 22.23 -11.56
C PRO A 307 -26.70 21.28 -11.64
N GLN A 308 -27.91 21.83 -11.86
CA GLN A 308 -29.14 21.03 -11.92
C GLN A 308 -29.09 19.88 -12.95
N LYS A 309 -28.35 20.06 -14.05
CA LYS A 309 -28.13 19.03 -15.08
C LYS A 309 -27.38 17.79 -14.56
N VAL A 310 -26.52 17.95 -13.56
CA VAL A 310 -25.74 16.88 -12.93
C VAL A 310 -26.62 16.06 -11.96
N LEU A 311 -27.62 16.70 -11.35
CA LEU A 311 -28.54 16.08 -10.40
C LEU A 311 -29.64 15.23 -11.07
N THR A 312 -29.90 15.45 -12.37
CA THR A 312 -31.00 14.81 -13.12
C THR A 312 -30.55 13.66 -14.02
N ASN A 313 -29.29 13.21 -13.93
CA ASN A 313 -28.85 12.03 -14.67
C ASN A 313 -29.38 10.75 -13.99
N ASP A 314 -30.65 10.45 -14.27
CA ASP A 314 -31.15 9.08 -14.30
C ASP A 314 -30.48 8.38 -15.50
N GLY A 315 -29.38 7.69 -15.25
CA GLY A 315 -28.68 6.83 -16.20
C GLY A 315 -28.45 5.46 -15.61
#